data_AF-A0A257SWD7-F1
#
_entry.id   AF-A0A257SWD7-F1
#
_cell.length_a   1.000
_cell.length_b   1.000
_cell.length_c   1.000
_cell.angle_alpha   90.00
_cell.angle_beta   90.00
_cell.angle_gamma   90.00
#
_symmetry.space_group_name_H-M   'P 1'
#
loop_
_entity.id
_entity.type
_entity.pdbx_description
1 polymer ?
#
loop_
_entity_poly.entity_id
_entity_poly.type
_entity_poly.pdbx_seq_one_letter_code
_entity_poly.pdbx_strand_id
1 'polypeptide(L)'
;MSQLQLSDQLISAVQETLAAHDSNAREPGVAIQYLAAIIGYRVGKLDMPAAGKEDVLEQLAAFSRHVMQDICSAEERAQPQPPGPDAFGIWRAPR
;
A
#
# COMPACT_ATOMS: atom_id res chain seq x y z
N MET A 1 -10.88 5.36 -12.94
CA MET A 1 -9.74 4.64 -12.35
C MET A 1 -10.22 4.07 -11.02
N SER A 2 -10.46 2.76 -10.95
CA SER A 2 -10.99 2.14 -9.72
C SER A 2 -9.93 2.24 -8.63
N GLN A 3 -10.16 3.12 -7.65
CA GLN A 3 -9.27 3.29 -6.51
C GLN A 3 -9.34 1.99 -5.71
N LEU A 4 -8.26 1.19 -5.71
CA LEU A 4 -8.22 -0.05 -4.93
C LEU A 4 -8.56 0.28 -3.48
N GLN A 5 -9.67 -0.27 -2.98
CA GLN A 5 -10.03 -0.13 -1.57
C GLN A 5 -9.36 -1.27 -0.81
N LEU A 6 -8.11 -1.02 -0.39
CA LEU A 6 -7.44 -1.86 0.59
C LEU A 6 -8.03 -1.51 1.97
N SER A 7 -8.89 -2.37 2.49
CA SER A 7 -9.33 -2.29 3.87
C SER A 7 -8.43 -3.14 4.76
N ASP A 8 -8.21 -2.70 6.00
CA ASP A 8 -7.43 -3.47 6.99
C ASP A 8 -7.99 -4.87 7.19
N GLN A 9 -9.32 -5.02 7.07
CA GLN A 9 -10.00 -6.31 7.14
C GLN A 9 -9.57 -7.24 6.01
N LEU A 10 -9.49 -6.75 4.76
CA LEU A 10 -9.06 -7.55 3.62
C LEU A 10 -7.60 -7.97 3.78
N ILE A 11 -6.73 -7.04 4.18
CA ILE A 11 -5.30 -7.31 4.39
C ILE A 11 -5.14 -8.39 5.47
N SER A 12 -5.85 -8.24 6.60
CA SER A 12 -5.80 -9.20 7.71
C SER A 12 -6.29 -10.59 7.29
N ALA A 13 -7.42 -10.67 6.58
CA ALA A 13 -7.95 -11.95 6.10
C ALA A 13 -7.00 -12.66 5.12
N VAL A 14 -6.32 -11.92 4.26
CA VAL A 14 -5.30 -12.46 3.35
C VAL A 14 -4.11 -12.99 4.14
N GLN A 15 -3.62 -12.25 5.13
CA GLN A 15 -2.51 -12.68 5.96
C GLN A 15 -2.85 -13.93 6.79
N GLU A 16 -4.05 -14.02 7.34
CA GLU A 16 -4.53 -15.22 8.03
C GLU A 16 -4.61 -16.43 7.09
N THR A 17 -5.09 -16.24 5.87
CA THR A 17 -5.13 -17.30 4.86
C THR A 17 -3.73 -17.82 4.55
N LEU A 18 -2.78 -16.92 4.33
CA LEU A 18 -1.39 -17.31 4.09
C LEU A 18 -0.78 -18.01 5.31
N ALA A 19 -1.04 -17.50 6.53
CA ALA A 19 -0.55 -18.08 7.77
C ALA A 19 -1.12 -19.47 8.08
N ALA A 20 -2.33 -19.78 7.57
CA ALA A 20 -2.92 -21.11 7.68
C ALA A 20 -2.22 -22.15 6.79
N HIS A 21 -1.59 -21.72 5.69
CA HIS A 21 -0.81 -22.57 4.80
C HIS A 21 0.67 -22.67 5.21
N ASP A 22 1.25 -21.56 5.68
CA ASP A 22 2.64 -21.46 6.13
C ASP A 22 2.71 -20.54 7.33
N SER A 23 3.08 -21.07 8.51
CA SER A 23 3.18 -20.29 9.74
C SER A 23 4.15 -19.11 9.64
N ASN A 24 5.15 -19.19 8.76
CA ASN A 24 6.10 -18.10 8.54
C ASN A 24 5.44 -16.90 7.84
N ALA A 25 4.32 -17.09 7.14
CA ALA A 25 3.58 -16.01 6.51
C ALA A 25 2.87 -15.06 7.51
N ARG A 26 2.95 -15.34 8.82
CA ARG A 26 2.62 -14.34 9.86
C ARG A 26 3.60 -13.16 9.84
N GLU A 27 4.85 -13.40 9.44
CA GLU A 27 5.83 -12.34 9.23
C GLU A 27 5.44 -11.52 7.99
N PRO A 28 5.25 -10.20 8.09
CA PRO A 28 4.78 -9.36 6.98
C PRO A 28 5.65 -9.48 5.72
N GLY A 29 6.97 -9.60 5.88
CA GLY A 29 7.90 -9.74 4.75
C GLY A 29 7.71 -11.05 3.97
N VAL A 30 7.33 -12.14 4.64
CA VAL A 30 7.06 -13.43 4.01
C VAL A 30 5.71 -13.38 3.30
N ALA A 31 4.69 -12.77 3.91
CA ALA A 31 3.39 -12.57 3.27
C ALA A 31 3.49 -11.79 1.95
N ILE A 32 4.29 -10.72 1.92
CA ILE A 32 4.52 -9.92 0.71
C ILE A 32 5.18 -10.77 -0.41
N GLN A 33 6.12 -11.65 -0.06
CA GLN A 33 6.73 -12.56 -1.03
C GLN A 33 5.71 -13.54 -1.63
N TYR A 34 4.81 -14.08 -0.81
CA TYR A 34 3.71 -14.93 -1.29
C TYR A 34 2.81 -14.17 -2.27
N LEU A 35 2.45 -12.92 -1.97
CA LEU A 35 1.62 -12.10 -2.85
C LEU A 35 2.32 -11.84 -4.20
N ALA A 36 3.61 -11.53 -4.18
CA ALA A 36 4.40 -11.38 -5.41
C ALA A 36 4.47 -12.68 -6.22
N ALA A 37 4.67 -13.83 -5.55
CA ALA A 37 4.68 -15.13 -6.19
C ALA A 37 3.32 -15.50 -6.80
N ILE A 38 2.21 -15.18 -6.12
CA ILE A 38 0.85 -15.38 -6.63
C ILE A 38 0.64 -14.55 -7.89
N ILE A 39 1.07 -13.29 -7.92
CA ILE A 39 1.01 -12.44 -9.13
C ILE A 39 1.73 -13.13 -10.29
N GLY A 40 2.99 -13.51 -10.09
CA GLY A 40 3.80 -14.19 -11.11
C GLY A 40 3.16 -15.49 -11.60
N TYR A 41 2.64 -16.32 -10.68
CA TYR A 41 1.95 -17.56 -11.02
C TYR A 41 0.69 -17.31 -11.87
N ARG A 42 -0.13 -16.31 -11.51
CA ARG A 42 -1.37 -16.00 -12.23
C ARG A 42 -1.08 -15.44 -13.62
N VAL A 43 -0.11 -14.52 -13.73
CA VAL A 43 0.33 -13.98 -15.03
C VAL A 43 0.92 -15.08 -15.90
N GLY A 44 1.74 -15.97 -15.34
CA GLY A 44 2.31 -17.12 -16.05
C GLY A 44 1.27 -18.04 -16.67
N LYS A 45 0.07 -18.13 -16.05
CA LYS A 45 -1.07 -18.94 -16.51
C LYS A 45 -1.97 -18.24 -17.54
N LEU A 46 -1.74 -16.96 -17.85
CA LEU A 46 -2.50 -16.28 -18.90
C LEU A 46 -2.22 -16.91 -20.27
N ASP A 47 -3.27 -17.01 -21.09
CA ASP A 47 -3.16 -17.47 -22.47
C ASP A 47 -2.77 -16.29 -23.36
N MET A 48 -1.48 -15.96 -23.36
CA MET A 48 -0.91 -14.90 -24.18
C MET A 48 0.60 -15.12 -24.41
N PRO A 49 1.21 -14.45 -25.39
CA PRO A 49 2.65 -14.53 -25.65
C PRO A 49 3.48 -14.09 -24.44
N ALA A 50 4.70 -14.63 -24.32
CA ALA A 50 5.62 -14.32 -23.21
C ALA A 50 5.89 -12.82 -23.07
N ALA A 51 6.07 -12.10 -24.19
CA ALA A 51 6.28 -10.65 -24.18
C ALA A 51 5.11 -9.92 -23.50
N GLY A 52 3.86 -10.28 -23.83
CA GLY A 52 2.70 -9.66 -23.22
C GLY A 52 2.55 -9.99 -21.72
N LYS A 53 3.07 -11.13 -21.26
CA LYS A 53 3.13 -11.46 -19.82
C LYS A 53 4.13 -10.56 -19.09
N GLU A 54 5.28 -10.29 -19.71
CA GLU A 54 6.29 -9.37 -19.16
C GLU A 54 5.73 -7.95 -19.05
N ASP A 55 5.07 -7.47 -20.11
CA ASP A 55 4.42 -6.15 -20.11
C ASP A 55 3.40 -6.02 -18.96
N VAL A 56 2.63 -7.08 -18.68
CA VAL A 56 1.70 -7.12 -17.54
C VAL A 56 2.43 -7.04 -16.20
N LEU A 57 3.55 -7.76 -16.03
CA LEU A 57 4.34 -7.68 -14.80
C LEU A 57 4.93 -6.28 -14.59
N GLU A 58 5.44 -5.64 -15.65
CA GLU A 58 5.95 -4.27 -15.58
C GLU A 58 4.88 -3.28 -15.15
N GLN A 59 3.67 -3.38 -15.73
CA GLN A 59 2.53 -2.55 -15.35
C GLN A 59 2.13 -2.76 -13.88
N LEU A 60 2.07 -4.01 -13.41
CA LEU A 60 1.76 -4.33 -12.01
C LEU A 60 2.85 -3.83 -11.05
N ALA A 61 4.12 -3.90 -11.45
CA ALA A 61 5.22 -3.36 -10.66
C ALA A 61 5.18 -1.83 -10.57
N ALA A 62 4.89 -1.15 -11.69
CA ALA A 62 4.69 0.30 -11.72
C ALA A 62 3.49 0.71 -10.85
N PHE A 63 2.38 0.00 -10.96
CA PHE A 63 1.20 0.23 -10.14
C PHE A 63 1.48 0.04 -8.63
N SER A 64 2.16 -1.04 -8.26
CA SER A 64 2.51 -1.32 -6.85
C SER A 64 3.44 -0.24 -6.27
N ARG A 65 4.37 0.28 -7.07
CA ARG A 65 5.21 1.42 -6.70
C ARG A 65 4.39 2.68 -6.44
N HIS A 66 3.40 2.97 -7.29
CA HIS A 66 2.53 4.13 -7.10
C HIS A 66 1.71 4.03 -5.80
N VAL A 67 1.11 2.86 -5.52
CA VAL A 67 0.36 2.64 -4.27
C VAL A 67 1.26 2.82 -3.03
N MET A 68 2.49 2.30 -3.06
CA MET A 68 3.45 2.50 -1.96
C MET A 68 3.78 3.99 -1.77
N GLN A 69 4.02 4.72 -2.85
CA GLN A 69 4.30 6.16 -2.79
C GLN A 69 3.12 6.95 -2.21
N ASP A 70 1.89 6.60 -2.58
CA ASP A 70 0.68 7.24 -2.06
C ASP A 70 0.54 7.03 -0.54
N ILE A 71 0.83 5.83 -0.04
CA ILE A 71 0.79 5.51 1.39
C ILE A 71 1.86 6.32 2.14
N CYS A 72 3.12 6.29 1.68
CA CYS A 72 4.19 7.07 2.33
C CYS A 72 3.90 8.58 2.31
N SER A 73 3.36 9.09 1.21
CA SER A 73 2.98 10.51 1.08
C SER A 73 1.82 10.89 2.01
N ALA A 74 0.90 9.97 2.29
CA ALA A 74 -0.19 10.18 3.23
C ALA A 74 0.32 10.24 4.68
N GLU A 75 1.29 9.41 5.04
CA GLU A 75 1.94 9.42 6.35
C GLU A 75 2.72 10.72 6.60
N GLU A 76 3.42 11.24 5.59
CA GLU A 76 4.13 12.52 5.68
C GLU A 76 3.18 13.70 5.92
N ARG A 77 2.00 13.70 5.28
CA ARG A 77 0.98 14.75 5.46
C ARG A 77 0.24 14.68 6.80
N ALA A 78 0.26 13.53 7.47
CA ALA A 78 -0.37 13.35 8.77
C ALA A 78 0.50 13.83 9.94
N GLN A 79 1.74 14.29 9.69
CA GLN A 79 2.58 14.87 10.73
C GLN A 79 2.01 16.23 11.17
N PRO A 80 1.78 16.46 12.48
CA PRO A 80 1.31 17.74 12.97
C PRO A 80 2.37 18.81 12.70
N GLN A 81 2.00 19.84 11.95
CA GLN A 81 2.81 21.05 11.83
C GLN A 81 3.16 21.54 13.24
N PRO A 82 4.43 21.84 13.55
CA PRO A 82 4.76 22.46 14.82
C PRO A 82 3.92 23.74 14.96
N PRO A 83 3.32 24.01 16.14
CA PRO A 83 2.58 25.26 16.33
C PRO A 83 3.52 26.40 15.96
N GLY A 84 3.13 27.18 14.96
CA GLY A 84 3.90 28.33 14.49
C GLY A 84 4.18 29.28 15.67
N PRO A 85 5.32 29.97 15.69
CA PRO A 85 5.69 30.85 16.79
C PRO A 85 4.60 31.90 16.99
N ASP A 86 4.16 32.04 18.24
CA ASP A 86 3.16 32.98 18.72
C ASP A 86 3.20 34.30 17.94
N ALA A 87 2.19 34.52 17.10
CA ALA A 87 1.89 35.84 16.58
C ALA A 87 1.34 36.68 17.74
N PHE A 88 2.26 37.34 18.44
CA PHE A 88 2.02 38.52 19.26
C PHE A 88 1.02 39.46 18.58
N GLY A 89 -0.08 39.83 19.24
CA GLY A 89 -0.87 41.01 18.82
C GLY A 89 -2.38 41.02 19.07
N ILE A 90 -2.78 41.18 20.34
CA ILE A 90 -3.89 42.04 20.82
C ILE A 90 -5.27 41.95 20.10
N TRP A 91 -6.27 41.43 20.84
CA TRP A 91 -7.52 42.18 21.06
C TRP A 91 -8.00 41.98 22.50
N ARG A 92 -8.04 43.06 23.29
CA ARG A 92 -8.81 43.12 24.54
C ARG A 92 -10.01 44.03 24.29
N ALA A 93 -11.21 43.48 24.38
CA ALA A 93 -12.43 44.29 24.42
C ALA A 93 -12.59 44.87 25.84
N PRO A 94 -12.77 46.19 26.02
CA PRO A 94 -13.14 46.74 27.32
C PRO A 94 -14.63 46.50 27.61
N ARG A 95 -14.95 46.46 28.91
CA ARG A 95 -16.29 46.28 29.51
C ARG A 95 -17.31 47.31 29.04
#